data_AF-A0A352JUZ8-F1
#
_entry.id   AF-A0A352JUZ8-F1
#
_cell.length_a   1.000
_cell.length_b   1.000
_cell.length_c   1.000
_cell.angle_alpha   90.00
_cell.angle_beta   90.00
_cell.angle_gamma   90.00
#
_symmetry.space_group_name_H-M   'P 1'
#
loop_
_entity.id
_entity.type
_entity.pdbx_description
1 polymer ?
#
loop_
_entity_poly.entity_id
_entity_poly.type
_entity_poly.pdbx_seq_one_letter_code
_entity_poly.pdbx_strand_id
1 'polypeptide(L)'
;MDNRRRQFFVSAGGQRSLLAGVFILILVLVVVVSGLFYILANRDLEKATYRAHFETLRNTMQMLLPWLVLVNAIGLIVVLILAIFFTHKIAGPAYHLQQDLKKIKEGDLTIRTAFRKGDGLKDVAEAMNDTTGQLRLDIANIKDKVDDLSKVTGNEALLKEKLDMLRETLDKLKT
;
A
#
# COMPACT_ATOMS: atom_id res chain seq x y z
N MET A 1 -14.82 -29.88 13.65
CA MET A 1 -14.32 -29.57 12.30
C MET A 1 -15.01 -28.31 11.85
N ASP A 2 -14.40 -27.15 12.10
CA ASP A 2 -15.01 -25.85 11.77
C ASP A 2 -14.37 -25.27 10.50
N ASN A 3 -15.24 -24.99 9.54
CA ASN A 3 -14.95 -24.89 8.12
C ASN A 3 -14.59 -23.43 7.81
N ARG A 4 -13.29 -23.10 7.84
CA ARG A 4 -12.79 -21.76 7.49
C ARG A 4 -13.04 -21.48 6.01
N ARG A 5 -14.10 -20.71 5.74
CA ARG A 5 -14.43 -20.20 4.40
C ARG A 5 -13.23 -19.41 3.85
N ARG A 6 -12.56 -20.02 2.87
CA ARG A 6 -11.54 -19.37 2.01
C ARG A 6 -12.27 -18.54 0.96
N GLN A 7 -12.50 -17.26 1.25
CA GLN A 7 -12.83 -16.29 0.21
C GLN A 7 -11.56 -15.51 -0.15
N PHE A 8 -10.87 -15.97 -1.20
CA PHE A 8 -9.60 -15.42 -1.69
C PHE A 8 -9.77 -14.35 -2.78
N PHE A 9 -10.99 -13.95 -3.09
CA PHE A 9 -11.27 -12.94 -4.11
C PHE A 9 -12.22 -11.90 -3.56
N VAL A 10 -11.65 -10.85 -2.98
CA VAL A 10 -12.35 -9.60 -2.74
C VAL A 10 -11.69 -8.55 -3.63
N SER A 11 -12.49 -8.04 -4.58
CA SER A 11 -12.09 -7.18 -5.67
C SER A 11 -11.51 -5.85 -5.18
N ALA A 12 -10.19 -5.75 -5.18
CA ALA A 12 -9.49 -4.49 -4.97
C ALA A 12 -9.00 -3.93 -6.31
N GLY A 13 -9.62 -2.85 -6.79
CA GLY A 13 -9.18 -2.14 -8.00
C GLY A 13 -7.70 -1.74 -7.97
N GLY A 14 -7.12 -1.56 -6.78
CA GLY A 14 -5.70 -1.29 -6.56
C GLY A 14 -4.76 -2.45 -6.87
N GLN A 15 -5.25 -3.70 -6.93
CA GLN A 15 -4.43 -4.84 -7.34
C GLN A 15 -3.92 -4.67 -8.77
N ARG A 16 -4.74 -4.07 -9.66
CA ARG A 16 -4.39 -3.88 -11.08
C ARG A 16 -3.31 -2.82 -11.31
N SER A 17 -3.30 -1.74 -10.51
CA SER A 17 -2.29 -0.68 -10.68
C SER A 17 -0.90 -1.11 -10.17
N LEU A 18 -0.84 -1.85 -9.06
CA LEU A 18 0.41 -2.42 -8.56
C LEU A 18 0.93 -3.53 -9.47
N LEU A 19 0.06 -4.42 -9.94
CA LEU A 19 0.43 -5.45 -10.92
C LEU A 19 0.92 -4.81 -12.24
N ALA A 20 0.29 -3.74 -12.71
CA ALA A 20 0.74 -3.01 -13.88
C ALA A 20 2.12 -2.35 -13.66
N GLY A 21 2.36 -1.76 -12.48
CA GLY A 21 3.66 -1.18 -12.13
C GLY A 21 4.78 -2.23 -12.10
N VAL A 22 4.54 -3.41 -11.51
CA VAL A 22 5.48 -4.53 -11.55
C VAL A 22 5.69 -5.02 -12.99
N PHE A 23 4.63 -5.16 -13.76
CA PHE A 23 4.74 -5.61 -15.15
C PHE A 23 5.60 -4.63 -15.99
N ILE A 24 5.42 -3.33 -15.80
CA ILE A 24 6.26 -2.29 -16.41
C ILE A 24 7.72 -2.41 -15.92
N LEU A 25 7.94 -2.64 -14.62
CA LEU A 25 9.29 -2.86 -14.07
C LEU A 25 9.98 -4.08 -14.72
N ILE A 26 9.25 -5.18 -14.91
CA ILE A 26 9.76 -6.37 -15.62
C ILE A 26 10.13 -6.01 -17.05
N LEU A 27 9.27 -5.30 -17.78
CA LEU A 27 9.55 -4.87 -19.15
C LEU A 27 10.80 -3.99 -19.22
N VAL A 28 10.95 -3.04 -18.30
CA VAL A 28 12.14 -2.19 -18.20
C VAL A 28 13.39 -3.04 -17.92
N LEU A 29 13.30 -4.00 -17.00
CA LEU A 29 14.43 -4.87 -16.68
C LEU A 29 14.87 -5.69 -17.90
N VAL A 30 13.91 -6.25 -18.65
CA VAL A 30 14.19 -7.01 -19.88
C VAL A 30 14.85 -6.11 -20.93
N VAL A 31 14.36 -4.88 -21.12
CA VAL A 31 14.95 -3.91 -22.06
C VAL A 31 16.35 -3.51 -21.64
N VAL A 32 16.59 -3.24 -20.35
CA VAL A 32 17.90 -2.85 -19.82
C VAL A 32 18.90 -4.00 -19.96
N VAL A 33 18.52 -5.22 -19.59
CA VAL A 33 19.39 -6.41 -19.74
C VAL A 33 19.70 -6.66 -21.21
N SER A 34 18.71 -6.56 -22.09
CA SER A 34 18.91 -6.72 -23.54
C SER A 34 19.79 -5.62 -24.13
N GLY A 35 19.64 -4.37 -23.66
CA GLY A 35 20.47 -3.24 -24.07
C GLY A 35 21.92 -3.36 -23.59
N LEU A 36 22.14 -3.81 -22.34
CA LEU A 36 23.47 -4.10 -21.81
C LEU A 36 24.13 -5.24 -22.59
N PHE A 37 23.38 -6.29 -22.92
CA PHE A 37 23.87 -7.37 -23.77
C PHE A 37 24.29 -6.85 -25.15
N TYR A 38 23.46 -6.02 -25.79
CA TYR A 38 23.79 -5.41 -27.08
C TYR A 38 25.07 -4.56 -27.00
N ILE A 39 25.22 -3.74 -25.95
CA ILE A 39 26.42 -2.89 -25.77
C ILE A 39 27.67 -3.74 -25.53
N LEU A 40 27.60 -4.76 -24.67
CA LEU A 40 28.74 -5.64 -24.38
C LEU A 40 29.13 -6.46 -25.61
N ALA A 41 28.16 -7.09 -26.27
CA ALA A 41 28.38 -7.80 -27.53
C ALA A 41 29.01 -6.89 -28.59
N ASN A 42 28.55 -5.65 -28.70
CA ASN A 42 29.07 -4.69 -29.68
C ASN A 42 30.45 -4.11 -29.31
N ARG A 43 30.78 -3.98 -28.01
CA ARG A 43 32.13 -3.59 -27.57
C ARG A 43 33.17 -4.68 -27.79
N ASP A 44 32.77 -5.94 -27.67
CA ASP A 44 33.64 -7.06 -28.04
C ASP A 44 33.82 -7.15 -29.57
N LEU A 45 32.80 -6.75 -30.35
CA LEU A 45 32.91 -6.63 -31.82
C LEU A 45 33.93 -5.56 -32.25
N GLU A 46 34.04 -4.43 -31.53
CA GLU A 46 35.02 -3.37 -31.84
C GLU A 46 36.48 -3.80 -31.58
N LYS A 47 36.70 -4.72 -30.64
CA LYS A 47 38.03 -5.28 -30.33
C LYS A 47 38.38 -6.51 -31.17
N ALA A 48 37.39 -7.19 -31.74
CA ALA A 48 37.55 -8.43 -32.51
C ALA A 48 37.72 -8.22 -34.03
N THR A 49 37.74 -6.97 -34.52
CA THR A 49 37.89 -6.67 -35.95
C THR A 49 39.31 -6.78 -36.49
N TYR A 50 40.33 -7.12 -35.69
CA TYR A 50 41.70 -7.09 -36.21
C TYR A 50 42.28 -8.40 -36.76
N ARG A 51 41.83 -9.61 -36.40
CA ARG A 51 42.36 -10.84 -37.04
C ARG A 51 41.31 -11.95 -37.05
N ALA A 52 40.91 -12.33 -38.26
CA ALA A 52 40.38 -13.62 -38.70
C ALA A 52 39.75 -14.51 -37.61
N HIS A 53 38.45 -14.82 -37.76
CA HIS A 53 37.82 -16.15 -37.62
C HIS A 53 36.29 -15.94 -37.45
N PHE A 54 35.56 -15.97 -38.57
CA PHE A 54 34.09 -15.93 -38.59
C PHE A 54 33.44 -17.14 -37.86
N GLU A 55 34.19 -18.23 -37.65
CA GLU A 55 33.69 -19.40 -36.91
C GLU A 55 33.69 -19.23 -35.38
N THR A 56 34.67 -18.53 -34.80
CA THR A 56 34.68 -18.25 -33.36
C THR A 56 33.57 -17.31 -32.94
N LEU A 57 33.16 -16.37 -33.80
CA LEU A 57 32.04 -15.45 -33.51
C LEU A 57 30.72 -16.18 -33.28
N ARG A 58 30.41 -17.19 -34.11
CA ARG A 58 29.18 -17.98 -34.00
C ARG A 58 29.19 -18.85 -32.73
N ASN A 59 30.35 -19.41 -32.37
CA ASN A 59 30.48 -20.22 -31.15
C ASN A 59 30.37 -19.39 -29.87
N THR A 60 30.98 -18.20 -29.80
CA THR A 60 30.89 -17.35 -28.60
C THR A 60 29.45 -16.86 -28.37
N MET A 61 28.73 -16.46 -29.43
CA MET A 61 27.31 -16.07 -29.32
C MET A 61 26.40 -17.24 -28.95
N GLN A 62 26.64 -18.44 -29.49
CA GLN A 62 25.90 -19.65 -29.12
C GLN A 62 26.20 -20.12 -27.68
N MET A 63 27.37 -19.82 -27.15
CA MET A 63 27.74 -20.16 -25.77
C MET A 63 27.16 -19.17 -24.74
N LEU A 64 26.99 -17.90 -25.11
CA LEU A 64 26.45 -16.86 -24.22
C LEU A 64 24.92 -16.81 -24.19
N LEU A 65 24.25 -17.15 -25.29
CA LEU A 65 22.78 -17.17 -25.39
C LEU A 65 22.09 -17.99 -24.29
N PRO A 66 22.51 -19.24 -23.97
CA PRO A 66 21.90 -20.03 -22.89
C PRO A 66 22.03 -19.35 -21.53
N TRP A 67 23.16 -18.71 -21.26
CA TRP A 67 23.38 -17.97 -20.00
C TRP A 67 22.52 -16.73 -19.91
N LEU A 68 22.36 -16.00 -21.01
CA LEU A 68 21.47 -14.84 -21.08
C LEU A 68 20.01 -15.26 -20.82
N VAL A 69 19.54 -16.33 -21.48
CA VAL A 69 18.20 -16.88 -21.27
C VAL A 69 18.01 -17.33 -19.83
N LEU A 70 19.00 -18.01 -19.26
CA LEU A 70 18.95 -18.50 -17.89
C LEU A 70 18.86 -17.34 -16.87
N VAL A 71 19.69 -16.30 -17.02
CA VAL A 71 19.67 -15.12 -16.14
C VAL A 71 18.34 -14.38 -16.24
N ASN A 72 17.81 -14.20 -17.45
CA ASN A 72 16.49 -13.57 -17.63
C ASN A 72 15.36 -14.41 -17.06
N ALA A 73 15.39 -15.73 -17.25
CA ALA A 73 14.38 -16.64 -16.70
C ALA A 73 14.38 -16.59 -15.17
N ILE A 74 15.56 -16.62 -14.53
CA ILE A 74 15.69 -16.50 -13.08
C ILE A 74 15.20 -15.13 -12.62
N GLY A 75 15.61 -14.05 -13.29
CA GLY A 75 15.18 -12.69 -12.99
C GLY A 75 13.65 -12.55 -13.04
N LEU A 76 13.01 -13.08 -14.08
CA LEU A 76 11.56 -13.08 -14.24
C LEU A 76 10.87 -13.82 -13.08
N ILE A 77 11.35 -15.01 -12.72
CA ILE A 77 10.80 -15.79 -11.61
C ILE A 77 10.92 -15.01 -10.29
N VAL A 78 12.08 -14.42 -9.99
CA VAL A 78 12.29 -13.63 -8.78
C VAL A 78 11.34 -12.44 -8.73
N VAL A 79 11.19 -11.69 -9.83
CA VAL A 79 10.28 -10.53 -9.84
C VAL A 79 8.83 -10.95 -9.68
N LEU A 80 8.39 -12.04 -10.32
CA LEU A 80 7.03 -12.58 -10.13
C LEU A 80 6.77 -12.96 -8.68
N ILE A 81 7.73 -13.63 -8.03
CA ILE A 81 7.64 -13.97 -6.61
C ILE A 81 7.51 -12.69 -5.78
N LEU A 82 8.42 -11.72 -5.94
CA LEU A 82 8.40 -10.47 -5.19
C LEU A 82 7.09 -9.70 -5.40
N ALA A 83 6.57 -9.66 -6.62
CA ALA A 83 5.32 -8.99 -6.96
C ALA A 83 4.11 -9.57 -6.23
N ILE A 84 4.01 -10.90 -6.21
CA ILE A 84 2.95 -11.63 -5.50
C ILE A 84 3.06 -11.35 -4.00
N PHE A 85 4.27 -11.45 -3.44
CA PHE A 85 4.50 -11.20 -2.01
C PHE A 85 4.17 -9.75 -1.61
N PHE A 86 4.61 -8.76 -2.37
CA PHE A 86 4.32 -7.34 -2.09
C PHE A 86 2.83 -7.03 -2.22
N THR A 87 2.19 -7.55 -3.27
CA THR A 87 0.76 -7.33 -3.51
C THR A 87 -0.08 -7.90 -2.38
N HIS A 88 0.21 -9.12 -1.92
CA HIS A 88 -0.52 -9.71 -0.81
C HIS A 88 -0.33 -8.97 0.51
N LYS A 89 0.88 -8.45 0.77
CA LYS A 89 1.19 -7.73 2.02
C LYS A 89 0.57 -6.34 2.12
N ILE A 90 0.20 -5.71 1.00
CA ILE A 90 -0.32 -4.34 0.98
C ILE A 90 -1.80 -4.31 0.59
N ALA A 91 -2.20 -5.03 -0.45
CA ALA A 91 -3.55 -4.93 -1.00
C ALA A 91 -4.63 -5.40 -0.01
N GLY A 92 -4.36 -6.47 0.75
CA GLY A 92 -5.26 -6.95 1.80
C GLY A 92 -5.46 -5.90 2.90
N PRO A 93 -4.39 -5.47 3.59
CA PRO A 93 -4.48 -4.42 4.60
C PRO A 93 -5.10 -3.11 4.09
N ALA A 94 -4.76 -2.67 2.89
CA ALA A 94 -5.33 -1.47 2.28
C ALA A 94 -6.85 -1.58 2.07
N TYR A 95 -7.33 -2.74 1.61
CA TYR A 95 -8.75 -2.98 1.45
C TYR A 95 -9.49 -2.98 2.79
N HIS A 96 -8.92 -3.62 3.81
CA HIS A 96 -9.47 -3.59 5.17
C HIS A 96 -9.52 -2.16 5.73
N LEU A 97 -8.45 -1.38 5.56
CA LEU A 97 -8.41 0.03 5.96
C LEU A 97 -9.53 0.83 5.29
N GLN A 98 -9.76 0.62 3.99
CA GLN A 98 -10.83 1.29 3.27
C GLN A 98 -12.22 0.92 3.81
N GLN A 99 -12.45 -0.35 4.19
CA GLN A 99 -13.71 -0.76 4.79
C GLN A 99 -13.92 -0.12 6.17
N ASP A 100 -12.87 -0.05 6.99
CA ASP A 100 -12.94 0.55 8.31
C ASP A 100 -13.19 2.07 8.21
N LEU A 101 -12.53 2.76 7.27
CA LEU A 101 -12.80 4.17 6.97
C LEU A 101 -14.24 4.43 6.55
N LYS A 102 -14.88 3.52 5.80
CA LYS A 102 -16.30 3.67 5.43
C LYS A 102 -17.21 3.64 6.65
N LYS A 103 -16.95 2.76 7.60
CA LYS A 103 -17.73 2.68 8.83
C LYS A 103 -17.47 3.89 9.75
N ILE A 104 -16.23 4.37 9.82
CA ILE A 104 -15.89 5.62 10.52
C ILE A 104 -16.66 6.79 9.90
N LYS A 105 -16.75 6.85 8.56
CA LYS A 105 -17.56 7.84 7.84
C LYS A 105 -19.05 7.75 8.20
N GLU A 106 -19.57 6.57 8.48
CA GLU A 106 -20.94 6.34 8.94
C GLU A 106 -21.15 6.69 10.44
N GLY A 107 -20.09 7.10 11.15
CA GLY A 107 -20.14 7.52 12.55
C GLY A 107 -19.72 6.46 13.56
N ASP A 108 -19.28 5.27 13.12
CA ASP A 108 -18.74 4.25 14.01
C ASP A 108 -17.29 4.54 14.38
N LEU A 109 -17.10 5.28 15.48
CA LEU A 109 -15.79 5.61 16.03
C LEU A 109 -15.26 4.55 17.03
N THR A 110 -15.90 3.38 17.11
CA THR A 110 -15.47 2.30 18.02
C THR A 110 -14.48 1.34 17.37
N ILE A 111 -14.29 1.47 16.06
CA ILE A 111 -13.48 0.57 15.26
C ILE A 111 -12.02 0.72 15.60
N ARG A 112 -11.34 -0.43 15.67
CA ARG A 112 -9.90 -0.51 15.81
C ARG A 112 -9.34 -1.45 14.76
N THR A 113 -8.48 -0.91 13.91
CA THR A 113 -7.86 -1.64 12.81
C THR A 113 -6.50 -2.19 13.25
N ALA A 114 -6.27 -3.48 13.03
CA ALA A 114 -5.01 -4.13 13.35
C ALA A 114 -4.66 -5.18 12.29
N PHE A 115 -3.39 -5.25 11.91
CA PHE A 115 -2.89 -6.18 10.89
C PHE A 115 -1.90 -7.19 11.47
N ARG A 116 -1.72 -8.33 10.76
CA ARG A 116 -0.91 -9.45 11.24
C ARG A 116 0.58 -9.12 11.21
N LYS A 117 1.41 -9.91 11.91
CA LYS A 117 2.88 -9.81 11.84
C LYS A 117 3.35 -10.09 10.41
N GLY A 118 3.89 -9.08 9.73
CA GLY A 118 4.39 -9.18 8.35
C GLY A 118 3.53 -8.47 7.29
N ASP A 119 2.32 -8.03 7.65
CA ASP A 119 1.48 -7.16 6.81
C ASP A 119 2.05 -5.73 6.80
N GLY A 120 1.89 -5.03 5.66
CA GLY A 120 2.23 -3.61 5.54
C GLY A 120 1.16 -2.70 6.15
N LEU A 121 1.41 -1.37 6.14
CA LEU A 121 0.46 -0.31 6.54
C LEU A 121 0.05 -0.30 8.02
N LYS A 122 0.88 -0.86 8.90
CA LYS A 122 0.60 -0.89 10.34
C LYS A 122 0.66 0.48 10.99
N ASP A 123 1.65 1.26 10.59
CA ASP A 123 1.81 2.68 10.90
C ASP A 123 0.57 3.49 10.50
N VAL A 124 0.01 3.22 9.32
CA VAL A 124 -1.22 3.86 8.86
C VAL A 124 -2.43 3.43 9.70
N ALA A 125 -2.54 2.14 10.04
CA ALA A 125 -3.59 1.66 10.92
C ALA A 125 -3.50 2.25 12.34
N GLU A 126 -2.29 2.40 12.88
CA GLU A 126 -2.04 3.04 14.16
C GLU A 126 -2.45 4.51 14.14
N ALA A 127 -1.98 5.28 13.15
CA ALA A 127 -2.37 6.68 12.98
C ALA A 127 -3.89 6.86 12.80
N MET A 128 -4.54 5.94 12.08
CA MET A 128 -6.01 5.95 11.94
C MET A 128 -6.70 5.67 13.27
N ASN A 129 -6.25 4.66 14.02
CA ASN A 129 -6.80 4.35 15.34
C ASN A 129 -6.65 5.53 16.31
N ASP A 130 -5.51 6.19 16.31
CA ASP A 130 -5.26 7.36 17.15
C ASP A 130 -6.20 8.51 16.76
N THR A 131 -6.37 8.75 15.46
CA THR A 131 -7.29 9.77 14.93
C THR A 131 -8.74 9.47 15.33
N THR A 132 -9.21 8.24 15.11
CA THR A 132 -10.56 7.81 15.50
C THR A 132 -10.75 7.85 17.01
N GLY A 133 -9.71 7.51 17.77
CA GLY A 133 -9.67 7.62 19.22
C GLY A 133 -9.86 9.05 19.70
N GLN A 134 -9.17 10.02 19.10
CA GLN A 134 -9.32 11.44 19.41
C GLN A 134 -10.72 11.95 19.06
N LEU A 135 -11.21 11.64 17.86
CA LEU A 135 -12.57 12.00 17.45
C LEU A 135 -13.62 11.44 18.43
N ARG A 136 -13.44 10.21 18.92
CA ARG A 136 -14.34 9.61 19.90
C ARG A 136 -14.33 10.38 21.22
N LEU A 137 -13.17 10.81 21.69
CA LEU A 137 -13.05 11.62 22.91
C LEU A 137 -13.72 13.00 22.75
N ASP A 138 -13.50 13.65 21.61
CA ASP A 138 -14.09 14.97 21.32
C ASP A 138 -15.62 14.89 21.28
N ILE A 139 -16.16 13.87 20.59
CA ILE A 139 -17.61 13.62 20.52
C ILE A 139 -18.18 13.24 21.90
N ALA A 140 -17.46 12.48 22.72
CA ALA A 140 -17.89 12.16 24.09
C ALA A 140 -17.99 13.44 24.94
N ASN A 141 -16.97 14.30 24.91
CA ASN A 141 -16.96 15.57 25.64
C ASN A 141 -18.11 16.50 25.19
N ILE A 142 -18.39 16.56 23.89
CA ILE A 142 -19.54 17.32 23.36
C ILE A 142 -20.86 16.74 23.89
N LYS A 143 -21.03 15.42 23.88
CA LYS A 143 -22.23 14.77 24.42
C LYS A 143 -22.43 15.06 25.90
N ASP A 144 -21.37 15.00 26.69
CA ASP A 144 -21.41 15.30 28.12
C ASP A 144 -21.84 16.76 28.37
N LYS A 145 -21.27 17.72 27.62
CA LYS A 145 -21.65 19.14 27.70
C LYS A 145 -23.11 19.40 27.29
N VAL A 146 -23.61 18.67 26.29
CA VAL A 146 -25.02 18.76 25.86
C VAL A 146 -25.96 18.16 26.91
N ASP A 147 -25.60 17.03 27.51
CA ASP A 147 -26.37 16.44 28.62
C ASP A 147 -26.45 17.41 29.82
N ASP A 148 -25.33 18.04 30.15
CA ASP A 148 -25.25 19.09 31.16
C ASP A 148 -26.14 20.30 30.89
N LEU A 149 -26.25 20.72 29.63
CA LEU A 149 -27.17 21.79 29.20
C LEU A 149 -28.63 21.39 29.38
N SER A 150 -28.98 20.15 29.04
CA SER A 150 -30.36 19.65 29.14
C SER A 150 -30.91 19.63 30.58
N LYS A 151 -30.01 19.54 31.57
CA LYS A 151 -30.34 19.55 33.00
C LYS A 151 -30.53 20.96 33.57
N VAL A 152 -30.17 22.02 32.85
CA VAL A 152 -30.38 23.39 33.31
C VAL A 152 -31.83 23.79 33.11
N THR A 153 -32.55 24.09 34.19
CA THR A 153 -33.93 24.59 34.14
C THR A 153 -34.04 25.90 34.92
N GLY A 154 -34.62 26.93 34.31
CA GLY A 154 -34.98 28.19 34.98
C GLY A 154 -33.81 29.14 35.34
N ASN A 155 -32.58 28.84 34.93
CA ASN A 155 -31.41 29.72 35.16
C ASN A 155 -30.77 30.12 33.81
N GLU A 156 -31.19 31.26 33.27
CA GLU A 156 -30.69 31.80 32.00
C GLU A 156 -29.19 32.13 32.03
N ALA A 157 -28.67 32.61 33.17
CA ALA A 157 -27.24 32.93 33.30
C ALA A 157 -26.38 31.67 33.19
N LEU A 158 -26.77 30.60 33.90
CA LEU A 158 -26.09 29.30 33.85
C LEU A 158 -26.22 28.63 32.47
N LEU A 159 -27.38 28.79 31.81
CA LEU A 159 -27.59 28.27 30.46
C LEU A 159 -26.63 28.94 29.47
N LYS A 160 -26.50 30.26 29.54
CA LYS A 160 -25.60 31.03 28.69
C LYS A 160 -24.14 30.65 28.91
N GLU A 161 -23.72 30.50 30.17
CA GLU A 161 -22.37 30.06 30.53
C GLU A 161 -22.04 28.67 29.94
N LYS A 162 -22.93 27.68 30.12
CA LYS A 162 -22.73 26.34 29.54
C LYS A 162 -22.74 26.35 28.01
N LEU A 163 -23.53 27.22 27.38
CA LEU A 163 -23.56 27.37 25.93
C LEU A 163 -22.22 27.93 25.40
N ASP A 164 -21.64 28.91 26.10
CA ASP A 164 -20.34 29.49 25.75
C ASP A 164 -19.21 28.45 25.91
N MET A 165 -19.25 27.63 26.96
CA MET A 165 -18.31 26.50 27.12
C MET A 165 -18.43 25.43 26.03
N LEU A 166 -19.64 25.21 25.50
CA LEU A 166 -19.85 24.29 24.38
C LEU A 166 -19.30 24.90 23.09
N ARG A 167 -19.54 26.20 22.84
CA ARG A 167 -18.99 26.92 21.69
C ARG A 167 -17.47 26.90 21.66
N GLU A 168 -16.80 27.16 22.78
CA GLU A 168 -15.33 27.08 22.85
C GLU A 168 -14.81 25.67 22.54
N THR A 169 -15.56 24.63 22.90
CA THR A 169 -15.18 23.24 22.59
C THR A 169 -15.33 22.95 21.10
N LEU A 170 -16.38 23.48 20.47
CA LEU A 170 -16.61 23.35 19.04
C LEU A 170 -15.61 24.18 18.22
N ASP A 171 -15.19 25.36 18.69
CA ASP A 171 -14.19 26.21 18.01
C ASP A 171 -12.81 25.55 17.92
N LYS A 172 -12.50 24.60 18.80
CA LYS A 172 -11.27 23.78 18.73
C LYS A 172 -11.31 22.80 17.56
N LEU A 173 -12.50 22.41 17.10
CA LEU A 173 -12.68 21.54 15.94
C LEU A 173 -12.75 22.41 14.68
N LYS A 174 -11.67 22.40 13.89
CA LYS A 174 -11.66 23.02 12.57
C LYS A 174 -12.51 22.16 11.62
N THR A 175 -13.80 22.45 11.56
CA THR A 175 -14.77 21.85 10.63
C THR A 175 -15.13 22.78 9.50
#